data_AF-A0A7W1L1L4-F1
#
_entry.id   AF-A0A7W1L1L4-F1
#
_cell.length_a   1.000
_cell.length_b   1.000
_cell.length_c   1.000
_cell.angle_alpha   90.00
_cell.angle_beta   90.00
_cell.angle_gamma   90.00
#
_symmetry.space_group_name_H-M   'P 1'
#
loop_
_entity.id
_entity.type
_entity.pdbx_description
1 polymer ?
#
loop_
_entity_poly.entity_id
_entity_poly.type
_entity_poly.pdbx_seq_one_letter_code
_entity_poly.pdbx_strand_id
1 'polypeptide(L)'
;MTTISELEFKRLCDDIYADRRQVYAFNPNVSRREALLWMLLGCLVSLLSIPILEQPSVYGGVSSDPYGDAVCEVLKDHTQPAFDPGIYLLELSERIESE
;
A
#
# COMPACT_ATOMS: atom_id res chain seq x y z
N MET A 1 -8.30 14.66 -11.67
CA MET A 1 -7.99 13.62 -10.66
C MET A 1 -6.56 13.19 -10.89
N THR A 2 -5.78 13.13 -9.82
CA THR A 2 -4.40 12.62 -9.82
C THR A 2 -4.42 11.11 -9.99
N THR A 3 -3.59 10.60 -10.90
CA THR A 3 -3.48 9.18 -11.22
C THR A 3 -2.02 8.74 -11.09
N ILE A 4 -1.81 7.44 -10.93
CA ILE A 4 -0.49 6.81 -10.86
C ILE A 4 -0.37 5.77 -11.99
N SER A 5 0.81 5.68 -12.61
CA SER A 5 1.12 4.62 -13.56
C SER A 5 1.63 3.36 -12.86
N GLU A 6 1.56 2.22 -13.55
CA GLU A 6 2.06 0.94 -13.05
C GLU A 6 3.55 1.02 -12.63
N LEU A 7 4.36 1.71 -13.43
CA LEU A 7 5.78 1.90 -13.16
C LEU A 7 6.03 2.73 -11.89
N GLU A 8 5.25 3.77 -11.67
CA GLU A 8 5.35 4.59 -10.47
C GLU A 8 4.89 3.82 -9.23
N PHE A 9 3.82 3.05 -9.34
CA PHE A 9 3.34 2.21 -8.25
C PHE A 9 4.35 1.13 -7.88
N LYS A 10 4.95 0.46 -8.88
CA LYS A 10 6.03 -0.49 -8.64
C LYS A 10 7.20 0.16 -7.90
N ARG A 11 7.65 1.33 -8.38
CA ARG A 11 8.74 2.07 -7.74
C ARG A 11 8.42 2.42 -6.29
N LEU A 12 7.19 2.85 -6.00
CA LEU A 12 6.75 3.13 -4.65
C LEU A 12 6.82 1.89 -3.75
N CYS A 13 6.41 0.72 -4.25
CA CYS A 13 6.56 -0.55 -3.51
C CYS A 13 8.03 -0.90 -3.26
N ASP A 14 8.90 -0.69 -4.25
CA ASP A 14 10.34 -0.93 -4.16
C ASP A 14 11.01 -0.01 -3.12
N ASP A 15 10.66 1.28 -3.13
CA ASP A 15 11.19 2.29 -2.21
C ASP A 15 10.75 2.02 -0.76
N ILE A 16 9.48 1.69 -0.54
CA ILE A 16 8.97 1.31 0.79
C ILE A 16 9.66 0.05 1.31
N TYR A 17 9.90 -0.93 0.45
CA TYR A 17 10.65 -2.12 0.84
C TYR A 17 12.12 -1.79 1.16
N ALA A 18 12.74 -0.85 0.45
CA ALA A 18 14.10 -0.42 0.76
C ALA A 18 14.19 0.20 2.16
N ASP A 19 13.18 0.97 2.55
CA ASP A 19 13.10 1.64 3.86
C ASP A 19 12.48 0.78 4.98
N ARG A 20 12.14 -0.49 4.69
CA ARG A 20 11.37 -1.39 5.59
C ARG A 20 11.91 -1.48 7.01
N ARG A 21 13.24 -1.47 7.21
CA ARG A 21 13.84 -1.55 8.56
C ARG A 21 13.44 -0.37 9.43
N GLN A 22 13.37 0.82 8.84
CA GLN A 22 12.91 2.01 9.54
C GLN A 22 11.40 1.94 9.78
N VAL A 23 10.63 1.49 8.79
CA VAL A 23 9.18 1.28 8.94
C VAL A 23 8.87 0.33 10.09
N TYR A 24 9.58 -0.81 10.18
CA TYR A 24 9.43 -1.78 11.27
C TYR A 24 9.80 -1.18 12.63
N ALA A 25 10.86 -0.37 12.71
CA ALA A 25 11.29 0.26 13.95
C ALA A 25 10.26 1.23 14.54
N PHE A 26 9.50 1.92 13.68
CA PHE A 26 8.40 2.79 14.11
C PHE A 26 7.10 2.02 14.41
N ASN A 27 6.98 0.78 13.94
CA ASN A 27 5.77 -0.02 14.01
C ASN A 27 6.02 -1.40 14.68
N PRO A 28 6.54 -1.45 15.92
CA PRO A 28 7.02 -2.70 16.52
C PRO A 28 5.90 -3.70 16.90
N ASN A 29 4.64 -3.26 16.94
CA ASN A 29 3.50 -4.04 17.42
C ASN A 29 2.57 -4.56 16.30
N VAL A 30 2.90 -4.28 15.04
CA VAL A 30 2.14 -4.77 13.88
C VAL A 30 3.00 -5.74 13.07
N SER A 31 2.38 -6.60 12.28
CA SER A 31 3.14 -7.50 11.41
C SER A 31 3.96 -6.70 10.38
N ARG A 32 5.06 -7.29 9.90
CA ARG A 32 5.90 -6.67 8.87
C ARG A 32 5.08 -6.26 7.64
N ARG A 33 4.17 -7.14 7.20
CA ARG A 33 3.24 -6.87 6.09
C ARG A 33 2.39 -5.65 6.36
N GLU A 34 1.67 -5.63 7.48
CA GLU A 34 0.78 -4.53 7.83
C GLU A 34 1.54 -3.21 7.94
N ALA A 35 2.74 -3.22 8.51
CA ALA A 35 3.58 -2.02 8.62
C ALA A 35 3.92 -1.42 7.23
N LEU A 36 4.31 -2.26 6.26
CA LEU A 36 4.62 -1.79 4.90
C LEU A 36 3.37 -1.36 4.14
N LEU A 37 2.26 -2.11 4.24
CA LEU A 37 1.02 -1.75 3.56
C LEU A 37 0.39 -0.48 4.16
N TRP A 38 0.50 -0.28 5.47
CA TRP A 38 0.10 0.95 6.14
C TRP A 38 0.91 2.15 5.62
N MET A 39 2.22 2.00 5.50
CA MET A 39 3.08 3.04 4.93
C MET A 39 2.71 3.33 3.46
N LEU A 40 2.51 2.28 2.66
CA LEU A 40 2.09 2.38 1.26
C LEU A 40 0.77 3.13 1.11
N LEU A 41 -0.23 2.78 1.91
CA LEU A 41 -1.52 3.45 1.92
C LEU A 41 -1.37 4.95 2.24
N GLY A 42 -0.57 5.30 3.26
CA GLY A 42 -0.30 6.69 3.62
C GLY A 42 0.37 7.47 2.48
N CYS A 43 1.35 6.87 1.81
CA CYS A 43 2.01 7.45 0.63
C CYS A 43 1.02 7.66 -0.52
N LEU A 44 0.17 6.69 -0.82
CA LEU A 44 -0.82 6.78 -1.90
C LEU A 44 -1.87 7.85 -1.62
N VAL A 45 -2.40 7.91 -0.40
CA VAL A 45 -3.35 8.95 0.03
C VAL A 45 -2.77 10.34 -0.19
N SER A 46 -1.50 10.53 0.19
CA SER A 46 -0.79 11.79 0.00
C SER A 46 -0.54 12.10 -1.49
N LEU A 47 0.06 11.17 -2.22
CA LEU A 47 0.43 11.31 -3.63
C LEU A 47 -0.79 11.58 -4.52
N LEU A 48 -1.87 10.83 -4.32
CA LEU A 48 -3.11 10.93 -5.09
C LEU A 48 -4.05 12.02 -4.57
N SER A 49 -3.68 12.68 -3.46
CA SER A 49 -4.50 13.73 -2.83
C SER A 49 -5.90 13.26 -2.48
N ILE A 50 -6.02 12.06 -1.90
CA ILE A 50 -7.31 11.44 -1.56
C ILE A 50 -7.98 12.21 -0.41
N PRO A 51 -9.19 12.76 -0.60
CA PRO A 51 -9.93 13.45 0.45
C PRO A 51 -10.17 12.56 1.66
N ILE A 52 -10.13 13.12 2.88
CA ILE A 52 -10.31 12.37 4.14
C ILE A 52 -11.62 11.56 4.15
N LEU A 53 -12.70 12.09 3.55
CA LEU A 53 -14.00 11.42 3.48
C LEU A 53 -14.03 10.23 2.51
N GLU A 54 -13.04 10.13 1.62
CA GLU A 54 -12.89 9.07 0.61
C GLU A 54 -11.77 8.08 0.99
N GLN A 55 -11.10 8.26 2.12
CA GLN A 55 -10.07 7.34 2.58
C GLN A 55 -10.71 6.06 3.14
N PRO A 56 -10.19 4.87 2.78
CA PRO A 56 -10.75 3.60 3.20
C PRO A 56 -10.65 3.41 4.72
N SER A 57 -11.71 2.86 5.32
CA SER A 57 -11.69 2.47 6.74
C SER A 57 -11.00 1.12 6.90
N VAL A 58 -9.74 1.15 7.34
CA VAL A 58 -8.97 -0.06 7.69
C VAL A 58 -9.42 -0.70 9.02
N TYR A 59 -10.29 -0.04 9.79
CA TYR A 59 -10.83 -0.56 11.05
C TYR A 59 -12.25 -1.12 10.87
N GLY A 60 -12.52 -2.28 11.47
CA GLY A 60 -13.86 -2.87 11.55
C GLY A 60 -14.23 -3.86 10.44
N GLY A 61 -13.30 -4.18 9.54
CA GLY A 61 -13.50 -5.20 8.50
C GLY A 61 -13.29 -6.63 9.01
N VAL A 62 -13.98 -7.59 8.40
CA VAL A 62 -13.79 -9.05 8.61
C VAL A 62 -12.60 -9.60 7.80
N SER A 63 -11.93 -8.74 7.02
CA SER A 63 -10.83 -9.13 6.14
C SER A 63 -9.58 -9.53 6.93
N SER A 64 -8.89 -10.55 6.43
CA SER A 64 -7.56 -10.92 6.91
C SER A 64 -6.44 -9.99 6.43
N ASP A 65 -6.71 -9.09 5.47
CA ASP A 65 -5.73 -8.14 4.92
C ASP A 65 -6.34 -6.73 4.70
N PRO A 66 -6.75 -6.03 5.76
CA PRO A 66 -7.48 -4.76 5.65
C PRO A 66 -6.67 -3.67 4.95
N TYR A 67 -5.34 -3.67 5.08
CA TYR A 67 -4.49 -2.69 4.40
C TYR A 67 -4.29 -3.00 2.91
N GLY A 68 -4.20 -4.29 2.53
CA GLY A 68 -4.16 -4.68 1.12
C GLY A 68 -5.43 -4.27 0.38
N ASP A 69 -6.59 -4.54 0.99
CA ASP A 69 -7.89 -4.14 0.47
C ASP A 69 -7.99 -2.61 0.30
N ALA A 70 -7.56 -1.86 1.32
CA ALA A 70 -7.54 -0.41 1.29
C ALA A 70 -6.66 0.18 0.18
N VAL A 71 -5.49 -0.42 -0.08
CA VAL A 71 -4.63 -0.01 -1.21
C VAL A 71 -5.33 -0.22 -2.54
N CYS A 72 -5.97 -1.39 -2.72
CA CYS A 72 -6.74 -1.69 -3.94
C CYS A 72 -7.93 -0.74 -4.12
N GLU A 73 -8.63 -0.40 -3.04
CA GLU A 73 -9.75 0.55 -3.06
C GLU A 73 -9.30 1.94 -3.51
N VAL A 74 -8.21 2.46 -2.93
CA VAL A 74 -7.63 3.76 -3.32
C VAL A 74 -7.21 3.78 -4.79
N LEU A 75 -6.69 2.66 -5.32
CA LEU A 75 -6.18 2.60 -6.68
C LEU A 75 -7.27 2.37 -7.75
N LYS A 76 -8.45 1.88 -7.37
CA LYS A 76 -9.52 1.47 -8.30
C LYS A 76 -9.82 2.50 -9.39
N ASP A 77 -9.90 3.78 -9.03
CA ASP A 77 -10.21 4.88 -9.94
C ASP A 77 -9.03 5.84 -10.15
N HIS A 78 -7.83 5.47 -9.68
CA HIS A 78 -6.63 6.31 -9.67
C HIS A 78 -5.44 5.74 -10.46
N THR A 79 -5.67 4.72 -11.30
CA THR A 79 -4.63 4.14 -12.16
C THR A 79 -4.72 4.65 -13.59
N GLN A 80 -3.58 4.97 -14.20
CA GLN A 80 -3.53 5.35 -15.62
C GLN A 80 -2.18 4.97 -16.27
N PRO A 81 -2.16 4.03 -17.23
CA PRO A 81 -3.25 3.12 -17.62
C PRO A 81 -3.74 2.25 -16.45
N ALA A 82 -4.89 1.59 -16.60
CA ALA A 82 -5.33 0.61 -15.61
C ALA A 82 -4.34 -0.56 -15.53
N PHE A 83 -3.98 -0.97 -14.31
CA PHE A 83 -3.13 -2.12 -14.00
C PHE A 83 -3.67 -2.81 -12.74
N ASP A 84 -3.20 -4.02 -12.46
CA ASP A 84 -3.58 -4.78 -11.25
C ASP A 84 -2.57 -4.54 -10.12
N PRO A 85 -2.92 -3.79 -9.06
CA PRO A 85 -2.02 -3.57 -7.93
C PRO A 85 -1.68 -4.86 -7.17
N GLY A 86 -2.58 -5.86 -7.22
CA GLY A 86 -2.45 -7.11 -6.47
C GLY A 86 -1.18 -7.88 -6.78
N ILE A 87 -0.69 -7.79 -8.02
CA ILE A 87 0.57 -8.40 -8.46
C ILE A 87 1.75 -7.86 -7.64
N TYR A 88 1.84 -6.55 -7.46
CA TYR A 88 2.93 -5.91 -6.74
C TYR A 88 2.79 -6.04 -5.22
N LEU A 89 1.56 -6.10 -4.72
CA LEU A 89 1.32 -6.42 -3.31
C LEU A 89 1.76 -7.84 -2.99
N LEU A 90 1.48 -8.81 -3.87
CA LEU A 90 1.98 -10.19 -3.72
C LEU A 90 3.51 -10.23 -3.76
N GLU A 91 4.15 -9.59 -4.75
CA GLU A 91 5.62 -9.50 -4.83
C GLU A 91 6.23 -8.90 -3.54
N LEU A 92 5.62 -7.84 -3.00
CA LEU A 92 6.06 -7.25 -1.74
C LEU A 92 5.97 -8.25 -0.58
N SER A 93 4.91 -9.06 -0.56
CA SER A 93 4.69 -10.11 0.45
C SER A 93 5.80 -11.15 0.43
N GLU A 94 6.08 -11.70 -0.75
CA GLU A 94 7.07 -12.75 -0.96
C GLU A 94 8.47 -12.27 -0.57
N ARG A 95 8.78 -10.99 -0.82
CA ARG A 95 10.03 -10.37 -0.39
C ARG A 95 10.16 -10.28 1.13
N ILE A 96 9.07 -9.98 1.85
CA ILE A 96 9.06 -9.95 3.32
C ILE A 96 9.30 -11.34 3.91
N GLU A 97 8.73 -12.38 3.31
CA GLU A 97 8.88 -13.77 3.76
C GLU A 97 10.27 -14.35 3.50
N SER A 98 10.98 -13.80 2.51
CA SER A 98 12.33 -14.21 2.13
C SER A 98 13.46 -13.63 3.00
N GLU A 99 13.13 -12.79 4.00
CA GLU A 99 14.06 -12.11 4.93
C GLU A 99 14.03 -12.69 6.36
#